data_AF-A0A6N0DQT7-F1
#
_entry.id   AF-A0A6N0DQT7-F1
#
_cell.length_a   1.000
_cell.length_b   1.000
_cell.length_c   1.000
_cell.angle_alpha   90.00
_cell.angle_beta   90.00
_cell.angle_gamma   90.00
#
_symmetry.space_group_name_H-M   'P 1'
#
loop_
_entity.id
_entity.type
_entity.pdbx_description
1 polymer ?
#
loop_
_entity_poly.entity_id
_entity_poly.type
_entity_poly.pdbx_seq_one_letter_code
_entity_poly.pdbx_strand_id
1 'polypeptide(L)'
;MRYLVFLAGLGLALACAGPAFAASSLYDVDSIDVDVTASDAVAAQKKAMAEAQAKGADILLKRLVAPSDYAQLPKLSAQEIEGLVTGVSIQSERYSTTRYIATLGVSFSPPAVQQLLASRGLMINDQRAPEIKILPIVLNGQVQGDDPFGWYNSWANLDLSHGLAPATVVTPINWLTTERLGAILNGDYNAFQFLENQYGGGPLVIAIAELGSDPAVGQVLVTRLYGADSTGDVDSSQMEPIENGDIQAAALRAAQMNYSEIENRWKATTAQVSMQQQRPRRQKKRGGFLSNFFGGQEEQVAAPMPPPMPAAPPPMEMPAAAAKQNISATVEFAGLDGWQQMRQRLNSVPGVESLAVNSLSPNNAFVTFGYAGSMQAFEDQLAQNGFYLEQGMSGYVVRSY
;
A
#
# COMPACT_ATOMS: atom_id res chain seq x y z
N MET A 1 5.06 -83.74 -1.64
CA MET A 1 5.83 -83.73 -0.38
C MET A 1 6.42 -82.34 -0.17
N ARG A 2 6.35 -81.82 1.07
CA ARG A 2 7.26 -80.83 1.71
C ARG A 2 7.46 -79.47 1.00
N TYR A 3 6.91 -78.45 1.65
CA TYR A 3 7.17 -77.02 1.45
C TYR A 3 8.65 -76.64 1.55
N LEU A 4 9.03 -75.54 0.88
CA LEU A 4 10.07 -74.64 1.36
C LEU A 4 9.66 -73.20 1.10
N VAL A 5 9.62 -72.40 2.17
CA VAL A 5 9.25 -70.99 2.18
C VAL A 5 10.50 -70.15 1.92
N PHE A 6 10.40 -69.13 1.06
CA PHE A 6 11.32 -67.99 1.09
C PHE A 6 10.53 -66.68 1.09
N LEU A 7 10.57 -66.01 2.24
CA LEU A 7 10.08 -64.64 2.42
C LEU A 7 11.11 -63.68 1.79
N ALA A 8 10.74 -63.04 0.68
CA ALA A 8 11.42 -61.86 0.18
C ALA A 8 10.55 -60.64 0.50
N GLY A 9 10.88 -59.96 1.59
CA GLY A 9 10.17 -58.73 1.99
C GLY A 9 10.48 -57.59 1.02
N LEU A 10 9.50 -57.22 0.19
CA LEU A 10 9.59 -56.00 -0.61
C LEU A 10 9.38 -54.80 0.33
N GLY A 11 10.46 -54.11 0.68
CA GLY A 11 10.40 -52.89 1.48
C GLY A 11 9.68 -51.79 0.71
N LEU A 12 8.41 -51.57 1.02
CA LEU A 12 7.64 -50.44 0.49
C LEU A 12 8.25 -49.16 1.06
N ALA A 13 8.94 -48.38 0.22
CA ALA A 13 9.44 -47.08 0.62
C ALA A 13 8.27 -46.17 0.97
N LEU A 14 8.14 -45.81 2.26
CA LEU A 14 7.31 -44.66 2.64
C LEU A 14 7.97 -43.42 2.03
N ALA A 15 7.47 -42.99 0.87
CA ALA A 15 7.66 -41.63 0.44
C ALA A 15 7.00 -40.74 1.50
N CYS A 16 7.81 -40.00 2.24
CA CYS A 16 7.32 -38.97 3.15
C CYS A 16 6.55 -37.94 2.31
N ALA A 17 5.23 -38.05 2.31
CA ALA A 17 4.37 -36.92 1.98
C ALA A 17 4.68 -35.85 3.04
N GLY A 18 5.48 -34.85 2.65
CA GLY A 18 5.84 -33.76 3.53
C GLY A 18 4.57 -33.03 3.99
N PRO A 19 4.58 -32.44 5.19
CA PRO A 19 3.49 -31.59 5.64
C PRO A 19 3.45 -30.31 4.79
N ALA A 20 2.77 -30.35 3.65
CA ALA A 20 2.28 -29.18 2.95
C ALA A 20 1.06 -28.59 3.69
N PHE A 21 1.20 -28.40 5.01
CA PHE A 21 0.19 -27.79 5.85
C PHE A 21 0.36 -26.27 5.79
N ALA A 22 -0.56 -25.64 5.04
CA ALA A 22 -1.01 -24.27 5.21
C ALA A 22 0.07 -23.23 5.54
N ALA A 23 0.87 -22.86 4.54
CA ALA A 23 1.05 -21.42 4.34
C ALA A 23 -0.33 -20.87 3.92
N SER A 24 -0.78 -19.78 4.54
CA SER A 24 -2.02 -19.10 4.15
C SER A 24 -1.97 -18.76 2.66
N SER A 25 -2.85 -19.37 1.86
CA SER A 25 -2.78 -19.28 0.40
C SER A 25 -3.11 -17.87 -0.06
N LEU A 26 -2.25 -17.27 -0.87
CA LEU A 26 -2.54 -15.99 -1.52
C LEU A 26 -3.84 -16.01 -2.36
N TYR A 27 -4.26 -17.21 -2.77
CA TYR A 27 -5.44 -17.51 -3.60
C TYR A 27 -6.68 -17.91 -2.79
N ASP A 28 -6.61 -17.88 -1.45
CA ASP A 28 -7.79 -17.93 -0.58
C ASP A 28 -8.20 -16.49 -0.24
N VAL A 29 -9.50 -16.23 -0.17
CA VAL A 29 -10.05 -14.95 0.31
C VAL A 29 -11.03 -15.23 1.42
N ASP A 30 -10.71 -14.77 2.63
CA ASP A 30 -11.53 -14.94 3.83
C ASP A 30 -12.36 -13.68 4.15
N SER A 31 -13.18 -13.75 5.21
CA SER A 31 -13.92 -12.60 5.76
C SER A 31 -14.88 -11.90 4.78
N ILE A 32 -15.49 -12.66 3.88
CA ILE A 32 -16.45 -12.15 2.90
C ILE A 32 -17.84 -12.13 3.53
N ASP A 33 -18.25 -10.98 4.03
CA ASP A 33 -19.59 -10.79 4.58
C ASP A 33 -20.67 -10.74 3.49
N VAL A 34 -21.74 -11.50 3.72
CA VAL A 34 -22.94 -11.56 2.89
C VAL A 34 -24.20 -11.47 3.74
N ASP A 35 -25.15 -10.64 3.30
CA ASP A 35 -26.45 -10.45 3.93
C ASP A 35 -27.52 -10.40 2.85
N VAL A 36 -28.24 -11.50 2.70
CA VAL A 36 -29.08 -11.76 1.53
C VAL A 36 -30.48 -12.19 1.95
N THR A 37 -31.49 -11.54 1.37
CA THR A 37 -32.89 -11.97 1.45
C THR A 37 -33.37 -12.53 0.11
N ALA A 38 -34.21 -13.57 0.17
CA ALA A 38 -34.84 -14.24 -0.97
C ALA A 38 -36.25 -14.78 -0.61
N SER A 39 -36.83 -15.63 -1.46
CA SER A 39 -38.14 -16.29 -1.23
C SER A 39 -38.16 -17.20 -0.01
N ASP A 40 -37.01 -17.80 0.32
CA ASP A 40 -36.82 -18.82 1.33
C ASP A 40 -35.33 -18.92 1.70
N ALA A 41 -35.01 -19.60 2.79
CA ALA A 41 -33.65 -19.76 3.29
C ALA A 41 -32.67 -20.43 2.29
N VAL A 42 -33.14 -21.37 1.47
CA VAL A 42 -32.27 -22.11 0.51
C VAL A 42 -31.94 -21.23 -0.69
N ALA A 43 -32.93 -20.48 -1.20
CA ALA A 43 -32.72 -19.46 -2.22
C ALA A 43 -31.81 -18.33 -1.72
N ALA A 44 -31.94 -17.92 -0.45
CA ALA A 44 -31.10 -16.90 0.18
C ALA A 44 -29.64 -17.38 0.29
N GLN A 45 -29.42 -18.59 0.80
CA GLN A 45 -28.09 -19.21 0.88
C GLN A 45 -27.47 -19.36 -0.51
N LYS A 46 -28.19 -19.89 -1.51
CA LYS A 46 -27.65 -20.05 -2.87
C LYS A 46 -27.22 -18.70 -3.48
N LYS A 47 -28.01 -17.65 -3.27
CA LYS A 47 -27.67 -16.30 -3.72
C LYS A 47 -26.46 -15.72 -2.96
N ALA A 48 -26.37 -15.95 -1.64
CA ALA A 48 -25.24 -15.54 -0.83
C ALA A 48 -23.93 -16.23 -1.22
N MET A 49 -23.96 -17.53 -1.53
CA MET A 49 -22.79 -18.26 -2.05
C MET A 49 -22.28 -17.66 -3.36
N ALA A 50 -23.18 -17.39 -4.32
CA ALA A 50 -22.82 -16.76 -5.58
C ALA A 50 -22.28 -15.32 -5.40
N GLU A 51 -22.84 -14.56 -4.45
CA GLU A 51 -22.37 -13.22 -4.10
C GLU A 51 -20.97 -13.26 -3.46
N ALA A 52 -20.72 -14.18 -2.53
CA ALA A 52 -19.41 -14.35 -1.91
C ALA A 52 -18.34 -14.81 -2.90
N GLN A 53 -18.65 -15.75 -3.80
CA GLN A 53 -17.74 -16.15 -4.87
C GLN A 53 -17.40 -14.98 -5.81
N ALA A 54 -18.38 -14.13 -6.16
CA ALA A 54 -18.13 -12.95 -6.99
C ALA A 54 -17.30 -11.88 -6.26
N LYS A 55 -17.60 -11.59 -4.99
CA LYS A 55 -16.80 -10.69 -4.13
C LYS A 55 -15.37 -11.19 -3.97
N GLY A 56 -15.20 -12.47 -3.63
CA GLY A 56 -13.88 -13.10 -3.46
C GLY A 56 -13.05 -13.09 -4.74
N ALA A 57 -13.68 -13.31 -5.90
CA ALA A 57 -12.99 -13.23 -7.19
C ALA A 57 -12.51 -11.81 -7.50
N ASP A 58 -13.32 -10.78 -7.26
CA ASP A 58 -12.92 -9.37 -7.43
C ASP A 58 -11.76 -8.98 -6.49
N ILE A 59 -11.84 -9.38 -5.21
CA ILE A 59 -10.77 -9.18 -4.21
C ILE A 59 -9.47 -9.87 -4.67
N LEU A 60 -9.53 -11.16 -5.02
CA LEU A 60 -8.35 -11.93 -5.44
C LEU A 60 -7.71 -11.36 -6.71
N LEU A 61 -8.51 -11.04 -7.73
CA LEU A 61 -7.99 -10.52 -8.99
C LEU A 61 -7.32 -9.16 -8.78
N LYS A 62 -7.92 -8.26 -7.97
CA LYS A 62 -7.29 -7.00 -7.56
C LYS A 62 -6.02 -7.24 -6.75
N ARG A 63 -6.02 -8.17 -5.79
CA ARG A 63 -4.85 -8.55 -4.98
C ARG A 63 -3.67 -8.94 -5.88
N LEU A 64 -3.89 -9.77 -6.89
CA LEU A 64 -2.85 -10.33 -7.76
C LEU A 64 -2.30 -9.37 -8.85
N VAL A 65 -2.99 -8.28 -9.21
CA VAL A 65 -2.51 -7.37 -10.28
C VAL A 65 -2.08 -5.99 -9.76
N ALA A 66 -1.35 -5.26 -10.60
CA ALA A 66 -0.96 -3.88 -10.33
C ALA A 66 -2.16 -2.92 -10.36
N PRO A 67 -2.17 -1.82 -9.56
CA PRO A 67 -3.28 -0.87 -9.56
C PRO A 67 -3.58 -0.20 -10.91
N SER A 68 -2.58 -0.10 -11.80
CA SER A 68 -2.75 0.38 -13.18
C SER A 68 -3.71 -0.47 -14.01
N ASP A 69 -3.86 -1.75 -13.64
CA ASP A 69 -4.51 -2.76 -14.45
C ASP A 69 -5.94 -3.06 -13.95
N TYR A 70 -6.37 -2.44 -12.84
CA TYR A 70 -7.70 -2.62 -12.26
C TYR A 70 -8.83 -2.30 -13.26
N ALA A 71 -8.63 -1.33 -14.15
CA ALA A 71 -9.60 -0.99 -15.21
C ALA A 71 -9.67 -2.04 -16.34
N GLN A 72 -8.69 -2.95 -16.42
CA GLN A 72 -8.60 -4.03 -17.42
C GLN A 72 -9.05 -5.39 -16.86
N LEU A 73 -9.37 -5.47 -15.57
CA LEU A 73 -9.82 -6.71 -14.94
C LEU A 73 -11.10 -7.24 -15.62
N PRO A 74 -11.18 -8.55 -15.92
CA PRO A 74 -12.33 -9.11 -16.60
C PRO A 74 -13.56 -9.13 -15.69
N LYS A 75 -14.69 -8.67 -16.22
CA LYS A 75 -16.00 -8.94 -15.60
C LYS A 75 -16.38 -10.40 -15.87
N LEU A 76 -16.18 -11.25 -14.88
CA LEU A 76 -16.47 -12.68 -14.99
C LEU A 76 -17.96 -12.98 -14.86
N SER A 77 -18.43 -13.95 -15.64
CA SER A 77 -19.73 -14.59 -15.45
C SER A 77 -19.72 -15.54 -14.26
N ALA A 78 -20.89 -15.87 -13.72
CA ALA A 78 -21.01 -16.82 -12.60
C ALA A 78 -20.39 -18.20 -12.93
N GLN A 79 -20.51 -18.67 -14.18
CA GLN A 79 -19.94 -19.93 -14.63
C GLN A 79 -18.40 -19.88 -14.74
N GLU A 80 -17.83 -18.74 -15.16
CA GLU A 80 -16.37 -18.56 -15.13
C GLU A 80 -15.85 -18.57 -13.68
N ILE A 81 -16.54 -17.87 -12.77
CA ILE A 81 -16.19 -17.83 -11.34
C ILE A 81 -16.26 -19.25 -10.73
N GLU A 82 -17.35 -19.99 -10.97
CA GLU A 82 -17.51 -21.37 -10.50
C GLU A 82 -16.38 -22.28 -10.97
N GLY A 83 -15.87 -22.08 -12.20
CA GLY A 83 -14.69 -22.79 -12.72
C GLY A 83 -13.34 -22.39 -12.11
N LEU A 84 -13.26 -21.28 -11.38
CA LEU A 84 -12.07 -20.87 -10.62
C LEU A 84 -12.09 -21.37 -9.17
N VAL A 85 -13.26 -21.61 -8.59
CA VAL A 85 -13.44 -21.94 -7.17
C VAL A 85 -13.08 -23.41 -6.90
N THR A 86 -12.27 -23.66 -5.88
CA THR A 86 -11.94 -25.01 -5.37
C THR A 86 -12.73 -25.37 -4.11
N GLY A 87 -13.18 -24.38 -3.34
CA GLY A 87 -13.95 -24.56 -2.13
C GLY A 87 -14.54 -23.27 -1.59
N VAL A 88 -15.52 -23.40 -0.70
CA VAL A 88 -16.11 -22.31 0.08
C VAL A 88 -16.08 -22.72 1.55
N SER A 89 -15.53 -21.87 2.40
CA SER A 89 -15.51 -22.03 3.86
C SER A 89 -16.63 -21.18 4.49
N ILE A 90 -17.11 -21.61 5.64
CA ILE A 90 -18.14 -20.90 6.42
C ILE A 90 -17.52 -20.58 7.77
N GLN A 91 -17.29 -19.29 8.05
CA GLN A 91 -16.74 -18.84 9.34
C GLN A 91 -17.86 -18.56 10.34
N SER A 92 -18.90 -17.86 9.88
CA SER A 92 -20.12 -17.58 10.65
C SER A 92 -21.34 -17.73 9.75
N GLU A 93 -22.46 -18.24 10.28
CA GLU A 93 -23.69 -18.46 9.51
C GLU A 93 -24.92 -18.31 10.41
N ARG A 94 -25.94 -17.57 9.93
CA ARG A 94 -27.22 -17.37 10.60
C ARG A 94 -28.36 -17.38 9.58
N TYR A 95 -29.38 -18.18 9.87
CA TYR A 95 -30.58 -18.30 9.05
C TYR A 95 -31.77 -17.58 9.67
N SER A 96 -32.64 -17.09 8.81
CA SER A 96 -34.05 -16.77 9.08
C SER A 96 -34.93 -17.51 8.06
N THR A 97 -36.24 -17.28 8.07
CA THR A 97 -37.16 -17.87 7.09
C THR A 97 -36.85 -17.49 5.64
N THR A 98 -36.37 -16.27 5.41
CA THR A 98 -36.12 -15.68 4.09
C THR A 98 -34.77 -14.96 3.95
N ARG A 99 -34.01 -14.83 5.06
CA ARG A 99 -32.73 -14.11 5.12
C ARG A 99 -31.61 -15.04 5.55
N TYR A 100 -30.44 -14.81 4.99
CA TYR A 100 -29.20 -15.53 5.24
C TYR A 100 -28.09 -14.51 5.48
N ILE A 101 -27.43 -14.58 6.63
CA ILE A 101 -26.31 -13.72 7.01
C ILE A 101 -25.13 -14.63 7.33
N ALA A 102 -23.99 -14.42 6.67
CA ALA A 102 -22.80 -15.22 6.89
C ALA A 102 -21.52 -14.44 6.63
N THR A 103 -20.45 -14.88 7.27
CA THR A 103 -19.07 -14.54 6.94
C THR A 103 -18.45 -15.78 6.30
N LEU A 104 -18.10 -15.67 5.03
CA LEU A 104 -17.66 -16.78 4.19
C LEU A 104 -16.21 -16.58 3.75
N GLY A 105 -15.53 -17.67 3.41
CA GLY A 105 -14.27 -17.63 2.68
C GLY A 105 -14.39 -18.42 1.37
N VAL A 106 -13.58 -18.09 0.38
CA VAL A 106 -13.57 -18.73 -0.93
C VAL A 106 -12.15 -19.04 -1.34
N SER A 107 -11.89 -20.32 -1.61
CA SER A 107 -10.62 -20.81 -2.15
C SER A 107 -10.67 -20.88 -3.66
N PHE A 108 -9.63 -20.36 -4.31
CA PHE A 108 -9.52 -20.36 -5.77
C PHE A 108 -8.34 -21.23 -6.24
N SER A 109 -8.50 -21.82 -7.42
CA SER A 109 -7.49 -22.65 -8.10
C SER A 109 -6.36 -21.76 -8.65
N PRO A 110 -5.13 -21.83 -8.11
CA PRO A 110 -4.02 -21.02 -8.61
C PRO A 110 -3.76 -21.17 -10.11
N PRO A 111 -3.69 -22.38 -10.72
CA PRO A 111 -3.44 -22.50 -12.16
C PRO A 111 -4.60 -21.95 -13.01
N ALA A 112 -5.85 -22.01 -12.54
CA ALA A 112 -6.98 -21.47 -13.28
C ALA A 112 -6.99 -19.93 -13.27
N VAL A 113 -6.73 -19.33 -12.11
CA VAL A 113 -6.61 -17.86 -11.96
C VAL A 113 -5.41 -17.31 -12.74
N GLN A 114 -4.26 -18.01 -12.69
CA GLN A 114 -3.08 -17.65 -13.46
C GLN A 114 -3.33 -17.73 -14.97
N GLN A 115 -3.96 -18.81 -15.45
CA GLN A 115 -4.31 -18.97 -16.86
C GLN A 115 -5.31 -17.90 -17.32
N LEU A 116 -6.30 -17.56 -16.49
CA LEU A 116 -7.24 -16.48 -16.77
C LEU A 116 -6.52 -15.14 -16.94
N LEU A 117 -5.72 -14.70 -15.97
CA LEU A 117 -5.01 -13.42 -16.03
C LEU A 117 -4.02 -13.37 -17.20
N ALA A 118 -3.26 -14.44 -17.42
CA ALA A 118 -2.35 -14.56 -18.57
C ALA A 118 -3.08 -14.48 -19.92
N SER A 119 -4.28 -15.08 -20.05
CA SER A 119 -5.10 -15.00 -21.26
C SER A 119 -5.60 -13.58 -21.57
N ARG A 120 -5.65 -12.71 -20.57
CA ARG A 120 -5.99 -11.28 -20.71
C ARG A 120 -4.75 -10.39 -20.86
N GLY A 121 -3.54 -10.95 -20.87
CA GLY A 121 -2.28 -10.21 -20.91
C GLY A 121 -1.90 -9.53 -19.60
N LEU A 122 -2.58 -9.86 -18.50
CA LEU A 122 -2.37 -9.25 -17.19
C LEU A 122 -1.22 -9.95 -16.45
N MET A 123 -0.31 -9.14 -15.91
CA MET A 123 0.85 -9.64 -15.14
C MET A 123 0.45 -9.82 -13.67
N ILE A 124 0.85 -10.94 -13.09
CA ILE A 124 0.61 -11.26 -11.69
C ILE A 124 1.80 -10.81 -10.83
N ASN A 125 1.49 -10.31 -9.66
CA ASN A 125 2.40 -10.11 -8.55
C ASN A 125 1.97 -11.01 -7.39
N ASP A 126 2.69 -12.10 -7.19
CA ASP A 126 2.46 -13.09 -6.13
C ASP A 126 3.50 -13.03 -5.00
N GLN A 127 4.43 -12.06 -5.07
CA GLN A 127 5.45 -11.87 -4.05
C GLN A 127 4.80 -11.27 -2.80
N ARG A 128 4.74 -12.03 -1.71
CA ARG A 128 4.27 -11.51 -0.41
C ARG A 128 5.38 -10.75 0.32
N ALA A 129 4.99 -9.70 1.01
CA ALA A 129 5.85 -8.98 1.94
C ALA A 129 6.06 -9.78 3.23
N PRO A 130 7.09 -9.45 4.04
CA PRO A 130 7.13 -9.82 5.45
C PRO A 130 5.85 -9.40 6.19
N GLU A 131 5.47 -10.17 7.20
CA GLU A 131 4.31 -9.86 8.06
C GLU A 131 4.58 -8.59 8.89
N ILE A 132 3.60 -7.69 8.93
CA ILE A 132 3.63 -6.45 9.72
C ILE A 132 2.65 -6.50 10.90
N LYS A 133 2.84 -5.62 11.89
CA LYS A 133 1.86 -5.43 12.98
C LYS A 133 1.02 -4.19 12.70
N ILE A 134 -0.31 -4.30 12.86
CA ILE A 134 -1.22 -3.15 12.86
C ILE A 134 -1.66 -2.90 14.31
N LEU A 135 -1.50 -1.67 14.78
CA LEU A 135 -1.98 -1.21 16.09
C LEU A 135 -3.14 -0.22 15.91
N PRO A 136 -4.41 -0.64 15.99
CA PRO A 136 -5.55 0.27 15.95
C PRO A 136 -5.59 1.14 17.21
N ILE A 137 -5.72 2.45 17.01
CA ILE A 137 -5.88 3.45 18.08
C ILE A 137 -7.10 4.30 17.77
N VAL A 138 -7.96 4.49 18.77
CA VAL A 138 -9.07 5.45 18.69
C VAL A 138 -8.70 6.71 19.46
N LEU A 139 -8.88 7.86 18.83
CA LEU A 139 -8.76 9.19 19.43
C LEU A 139 -10.13 9.86 19.57
N ASN A 140 -10.35 10.42 20.74
CA ASN A 140 -11.47 11.33 21.04
C ASN A 140 -10.97 12.37 22.04
N GLY A 141 -10.08 13.26 21.58
CA GLY A 141 -9.27 14.17 22.42
C GLY A 141 -8.19 13.47 23.27
N GLN A 142 -8.35 12.18 23.58
CA GLN A 142 -7.36 11.29 24.18
C GLN A 142 -7.40 9.90 23.53
N VAL A 143 -6.32 9.12 23.70
CA VAL A 143 -6.31 7.68 23.37
C VAL A 143 -7.38 6.97 24.20
N GLN A 144 -8.34 6.35 23.52
CA GLN A 144 -9.40 5.57 24.16
C GLN A 144 -8.90 4.18 24.52
N GLY A 145 -9.35 3.66 25.67
CA GLY A 145 -9.10 2.27 26.09
C GLY A 145 -10.19 1.30 25.65
N ASP A 146 -11.36 1.83 25.30
CA ASP A 146 -12.45 1.15 24.62
C ASP A 146 -12.41 1.42 23.10
N ASP A 147 -13.26 0.72 22.35
CA ASP A 147 -13.37 0.83 20.89
C ASP A 147 -14.75 1.38 20.48
N PRO A 148 -15.05 2.67 20.76
CA PRO A 148 -16.38 3.24 20.52
C PRO A 148 -16.75 3.30 19.03
N PHE A 149 -15.76 3.20 18.13
CA PHE A 149 -15.95 3.24 16.68
C PHE A 149 -16.01 1.84 16.04
N GLY A 150 -15.73 0.77 16.80
CA GLY A 150 -15.55 -0.57 16.24
C GLY A 150 -14.29 -0.70 15.37
N TRP A 151 -13.31 0.18 15.54
CA TRP A 151 -12.10 0.30 14.75
C TRP A 151 -11.14 -0.90 14.91
N TYR A 152 -10.93 -1.39 16.14
CA TYR A 152 -10.11 -2.59 16.35
C TYR A 152 -10.75 -3.79 15.65
N ASN A 153 -12.06 -3.95 15.80
CA ASN A 153 -12.82 -5.03 15.15
C ASN A 153 -12.85 -4.87 13.62
N SER A 154 -12.91 -3.63 13.12
CA SER A 154 -12.84 -3.33 11.69
C SER A 154 -11.55 -3.81 11.04
N TRP A 155 -10.41 -3.75 11.75
CA TRP A 155 -9.15 -4.34 11.32
C TRP A 155 -9.10 -5.86 11.55
N ALA A 156 -9.50 -6.32 12.73
CA ALA A 156 -9.40 -7.74 13.13
C ALA A 156 -10.29 -8.67 12.28
N ASN A 157 -11.36 -8.13 11.69
CA ASN A 157 -12.24 -8.88 10.79
C ASN A 157 -11.75 -8.90 9.33
N LEU A 158 -10.69 -8.17 8.94
CA LEU A 158 -10.18 -8.21 7.57
C LEU A 158 -9.40 -9.50 7.27
N ASP A 159 -9.35 -9.87 5.98
CA ASP A 159 -8.47 -10.92 5.48
C ASP A 159 -7.00 -10.45 5.38
N LEU A 160 -6.40 -10.22 6.55
CA LEU A 160 -5.00 -9.80 6.70
C LEU A 160 -4.01 -10.95 6.49
N SER A 161 -4.45 -12.20 6.62
CA SER A 161 -3.57 -13.37 6.59
C SER A 161 -3.29 -13.90 5.18
N HIS A 162 -4.15 -13.59 4.19
CA HIS A 162 -3.97 -14.00 2.79
C HIS A 162 -3.54 -12.87 1.84
N GLY A 163 -3.55 -11.60 2.28
CA GLY A 163 -3.09 -10.46 1.49
C GLY A 163 -1.61 -10.50 1.08
N LEU A 164 -1.21 -9.67 0.10
CA LEU A 164 0.19 -9.52 -0.30
C LEU A 164 1.07 -8.92 0.79
N ALA A 165 0.51 -8.06 1.64
CA ALA A 165 1.18 -7.56 2.84
C ALA A 165 0.55 -8.21 4.08
N PRO A 166 0.92 -9.45 4.45
CA PRO A 166 0.35 -10.12 5.61
C PRO A 166 0.45 -9.25 6.86
N ALA A 167 -0.60 -9.25 7.69
CA ALA A 167 -0.61 -8.45 8.90
C ALA A 167 -1.31 -9.17 10.06
N THR A 168 -0.93 -8.81 11.28
CA THR A 168 -1.68 -9.18 12.49
C THR A 168 -2.00 -7.94 13.33
N VAL A 169 -3.22 -7.91 13.87
CA VAL A 169 -3.72 -6.81 14.70
C VAL A 169 -3.26 -7.01 16.14
N VAL A 170 -2.61 -5.99 16.71
CA VAL A 170 -2.18 -5.95 18.11
C VAL A 170 -3.01 -4.93 18.91
N THR A 171 -3.16 -5.16 20.21
CA THR A 171 -3.94 -4.28 21.09
C THR A 171 -3.08 -3.18 21.71
N PRO A 172 -3.64 -1.98 21.99
CA PRO A 172 -2.91 -0.91 22.67
C PRO A 172 -2.44 -1.32 24.08
N ILE A 173 -1.19 -1.00 24.37
CA ILE A 173 -0.60 -1.13 25.71
C ILE A 173 -0.79 0.16 26.53
N ASN A 174 -0.99 0.02 27.84
CA ASN A 174 -1.16 1.17 28.77
C ASN A 174 0.01 2.17 28.77
N TRP A 175 1.16 1.81 28.19
CA TRP A 175 2.29 2.72 28.02
C TRP A 175 2.00 3.81 26.97
N LEU A 176 1.15 3.55 25.96
CA LEU A 176 0.86 4.47 24.86
C LEU A 176 -0.25 5.47 25.24
N THR A 177 0.13 6.49 26.01
CA THR A 177 -0.74 7.63 26.35
C THR A 177 -0.87 8.60 25.16
N THR A 178 -1.87 9.49 25.18
CA THR A 178 -2.04 10.56 24.18
C THR A 178 -0.78 11.43 24.01
N GLU A 179 -0.09 11.73 25.11
CA GLU A 179 1.16 12.50 25.10
C GLU A 179 2.28 11.75 24.36
N ARG A 180 2.43 10.45 24.61
CA ARG A 180 3.44 9.61 23.94
C ARG A 180 3.11 9.33 22.48
N LEU A 181 1.83 9.13 22.17
CA LEU A 181 1.38 9.06 20.78
C LEU A 181 1.67 10.39 20.07
N GLY A 182 1.39 11.52 20.70
CA GLY A 182 1.76 12.84 20.21
C GLY A 182 3.27 12.99 19.97
N ALA A 183 4.11 12.55 20.91
CA ALA A 183 5.57 12.57 20.74
C ALA A 183 6.02 11.70 19.55
N ILE A 184 5.49 10.47 19.45
CA ILE A 184 5.73 9.55 18.32
C ILE A 184 5.34 10.21 16.99
N LEU A 185 4.14 10.77 16.89
CA LEU A 185 3.62 11.43 15.67
C LEU A 185 4.39 12.70 15.28
N ASN A 186 5.13 13.31 16.21
CA ASN A 186 6.04 14.42 15.96
C ASN A 186 7.50 13.97 15.76
N GLY A 187 7.76 12.66 15.61
CA GLY A 187 9.08 12.12 15.27
C GLY A 187 9.96 11.70 16.47
N ASP A 188 9.40 11.37 17.63
CA ASP A 188 10.17 10.69 18.69
C ASP A 188 10.46 9.23 18.31
N TYR A 189 11.58 9.05 17.59
CA TYR A 189 12.10 7.76 17.16
C TYR A 189 12.32 6.77 18.32
N ASN A 190 12.74 7.27 19.48
CA ASN A 190 13.04 6.40 20.63
C ASN A 190 11.75 5.88 21.27
N ALA A 191 10.72 6.73 21.37
CA ALA A 191 9.40 6.31 21.79
C ALA A 191 8.76 5.33 20.79
N PHE A 192 8.92 5.55 19.48
CA PHE A 192 8.40 4.66 18.46
C PHE A 192 9.11 3.30 18.47
N GLN A 193 10.45 3.27 18.46
CA GLN A 193 11.21 2.02 18.59
C GLN A 193 10.90 1.28 19.90
N PHE A 194 10.70 1.99 21.01
CA PHE A 194 10.29 1.34 22.25
C PHE A 194 8.96 0.59 22.07
N LEU A 195 7.99 1.23 21.40
CA LEU A 195 6.68 0.65 21.10
C LEU A 195 6.78 -0.56 20.15
N GLU A 196 7.55 -0.47 19.06
CA GLU A 196 7.83 -1.61 18.16
C GLU A 196 8.38 -2.82 18.91
N ASN A 197 9.36 -2.59 19.80
CA ASN A 197 9.96 -3.64 20.61
C ASN A 197 8.97 -4.29 21.60
N GLN A 198 7.89 -3.60 22.03
CA GLN A 198 6.85 -4.23 22.86
C GLN A 198 6.02 -5.27 22.09
N TYR A 199 5.94 -5.16 20.75
CA TYR A 199 5.22 -6.12 19.90
C TYR A 199 6.14 -7.15 19.23
N GLY A 200 7.37 -7.28 19.72
CA GLY A 200 8.36 -8.27 19.25
C GLY A 200 9.38 -7.75 18.23
N GLY A 201 9.29 -6.47 17.84
CA GLY A 201 10.13 -5.86 16.82
C GLY A 201 9.72 -6.23 15.38
N GLY A 202 10.23 -5.47 14.42
CA GLY A 202 9.76 -5.49 13.03
C GLY A 202 8.70 -4.42 12.76
N PRO A 203 8.24 -4.28 11.49
CA PRO A 203 7.45 -3.13 11.08
C PRO A 203 6.09 -3.04 11.79
N LEU A 204 5.85 -1.89 12.42
CA LEU A 204 4.60 -1.53 13.09
C LEU A 204 3.93 -0.37 12.36
N VAL A 205 2.64 -0.51 12.05
CA VAL A 205 1.79 0.59 11.60
C VAL A 205 0.75 0.88 12.68
N ILE A 206 0.79 2.09 13.24
CA ILE A 206 -0.26 2.62 14.10
C ILE A 206 -1.38 3.11 13.19
N ALA A 207 -2.54 2.46 13.26
CA ALA A 207 -3.73 2.83 12.52
C ALA A 207 -4.65 3.64 13.43
N ILE A 208 -4.62 4.96 13.30
CA ILE A 208 -5.37 5.90 14.14
C ILE A 208 -6.73 6.19 13.49
N ALA A 209 -7.78 6.29 14.29
CA ALA A 209 -9.10 6.79 13.88
C ALA A 209 -9.61 7.86 14.86
N GLU A 210 -10.12 8.97 14.32
CA GLU A 210 -10.64 10.13 15.06
C GLU A 210 -11.92 10.68 14.38
N LEU A 211 -12.82 11.26 15.17
CA LEU A 211 -13.97 11.98 14.65
C LEU A 211 -13.56 13.36 14.11
N GLY A 212 -13.79 13.59 12.82
CA GLY A 212 -13.61 14.88 12.17
C GLY A 212 -14.92 15.49 11.66
N SER A 213 -14.80 16.61 10.96
CA SER A 213 -15.90 17.23 10.23
C SER A 213 -15.38 17.93 8.98
N ASP A 214 -15.98 17.62 7.84
CA ASP A 214 -15.71 18.24 6.55
C ASP A 214 -16.87 19.18 6.16
N PRO A 215 -16.60 20.42 5.67
CA PRO A 215 -17.66 21.37 5.31
C PRO A 215 -18.59 20.93 4.16
N ALA A 216 -18.18 20.01 3.30
CA ALA A 216 -18.95 19.51 2.16
C ALA A 216 -19.69 18.20 2.47
N VAL A 217 -19.11 17.30 3.27
CA VAL A 217 -19.69 15.97 3.56
C VAL A 217 -20.29 15.82 4.97
N GLY A 218 -19.98 16.73 5.90
CA GLY A 218 -20.48 16.67 7.28
C GLY A 218 -19.55 15.89 8.20
N GLN A 219 -20.08 14.93 8.96
CA GLN A 219 -19.24 14.11 9.85
C GLN A 219 -18.41 13.10 9.06
N VAL A 220 -17.12 13.01 9.40
CA VAL A 220 -16.17 12.10 8.78
C VAL A 220 -15.37 11.35 9.85
N LEU A 221 -15.00 10.11 9.57
CA LEU A 221 -13.98 9.39 10.31
C LEU A 221 -12.63 9.72 9.66
N VAL A 222 -11.81 10.50 10.34
CA VAL A 222 -10.43 10.76 9.91
C VAL A 222 -9.59 9.58 10.37
N THR A 223 -8.83 8.99 9.46
CA THR A 223 -7.89 7.92 9.82
C THR A 223 -6.48 8.29 9.38
N ARG A 224 -5.48 7.79 10.11
CA ARG A 224 -4.05 7.98 9.80
C ARG A 224 -3.30 6.67 9.98
N LEU A 225 -2.49 6.28 9.00
CA LEU A 225 -1.48 5.25 9.14
C LEU A 225 -0.15 5.94 9.48
N TYR A 226 0.49 5.53 10.57
CA TYR A 226 1.79 6.07 10.99
C TYR A 226 2.75 4.96 11.44
N GLY A 227 3.99 4.96 10.97
CA GLY A 227 5.03 4.03 11.40
C GLY A 227 5.82 3.50 10.22
N ALA A 228 6.03 2.19 10.15
CA ALA A 228 6.71 1.54 9.04
C ALA A 228 6.01 0.26 8.58
N ASP A 229 6.02 0.03 7.27
CA ASP A 229 5.62 -1.23 6.64
C ASP A 229 6.82 -1.86 5.90
N SER A 230 6.58 -2.95 5.18
CA SER A 230 7.61 -3.67 4.42
C SER A 230 8.19 -2.91 3.21
N THR A 231 7.73 -1.68 2.94
CA THR A 231 8.29 -0.75 1.94
C THR A 231 9.09 0.41 2.56
N GLY A 232 8.97 0.63 3.87
CA GLY A 232 9.56 1.74 4.59
C GLY A 232 8.51 2.53 5.37
N ASP A 233 8.84 3.78 5.69
CA ASP A 233 7.99 4.63 6.53
C ASP A 233 6.63 4.93 5.87
N VAL A 234 5.57 4.93 6.66
CA VAL A 234 4.20 5.26 6.28
C VAL A 234 3.69 6.41 7.14
N ASP A 235 3.21 7.47 6.49
CA ASP A 235 2.47 8.57 7.09
C ASP A 235 1.42 9.05 6.07
N SER A 236 0.21 8.55 6.21
CA SER A 236 -0.90 8.85 5.32
C SER A 236 -2.18 9.06 6.10
N SER A 237 -3.06 9.91 5.58
CA SER A 237 -4.34 10.23 6.22
C SER A 237 -5.48 10.22 5.20
N GLN A 238 -6.60 9.63 5.59
CA GLN A 238 -7.82 9.50 4.78
C GLN A 238 -9.02 10.06 5.56
N MET A 239 -10.03 10.56 4.86
CA MET A 239 -11.32 10.94 5.46
C MET A 239 -12.44 10.07 4.87
N GLU A 240 -13.14 9.35 5.73
CA GLU A 240 -14.26 8.48 5.34
C GLU A 240 -15.60 9.08 5.81
N PRO A 241 -16.57 9.36 4.91
CA PRO A 241 -17.88 9.91 5.30
C PRO A 241 -18.67 8.99 6.24
N ILE A 242 -19.23 9.57 7.31
CA ILE A 242 -20.11 8.85 8.24
C ILE A 242 -21.56 8.97 7.75
N GLU A 243 -21.92 8.09 6.81
CA GLU A 243 -23.27 8.01 6.25
C GLU A 243 -24.29 7.54 7.30
N ASN A 244 -25.44 8.23 7.38
CA ASN A 244 -26.56 7.91 8.28
C ASN A 244 -26.21 7.80 9.79
N GLY A 245 -25.04 8.29 10.22
CA GLY A 245 -24.53 8.12 11.57
C GLY A 245 -23.91 6.74 11.84
N ASP A 246 -23.75 5.88 10.83
CA ASP A 246 -23.15 4.55 10.98
C ASP A 246 -21.61 4.63 10.96
N ILE A 247 -21.05 4.95 12.12
CA ILE A 247 -19.61 5.04 12.33
C ILE A 247 -18.90 3.68 12.18
N GLN A 248 -19.58 2.57 12.44
CA GLN A 248 -18.99 1.23 12.33
C GLN A 248 -18.85 0.80 10.87
N ALA A 249 -19.84 1.13 10.03
CA ALA A 249 -19.72 0.96 8.59
C ALA A 249 -18.63 1.86 7.98
N ALA A 250 -18.49 3.10 8.47
CA ALA A 250 -17.37 3.98 8.08
C ALA A 250 -16.02 3.41 8.53
N ALA A 251 -15.90 2.92 9.77
CA ALA A 251 -14.70 2.29 10.29
C ALA A 251 -14.28 1.05 9.48
N LEU A 252 -15.23 0.20 9.09
CA LEU A 252 -14.95 -0.97 8.26
C LEU A 252 -14.42 -0.58 6.87
N ARG A 253 -15.07 0.39 6.19
CA ARG A 253 -14.61 0.88 4.89
C ARG A 253 -13.25 1.55 4.97
N ALA A 254 -13.00 2.36 6.00
CA ALA A 254 -11.70 3.00 6.22
C ALA A 254 -10.59 1.97 6.49
N ALA A 255 -10.86 0.90 7.26
CA ALA A 255 -9.90 -0.17 7.49
C ALA A 255 -9.56 -0.93 6.19
N GLN A 256 -10.57 -1.23 5.37
CA GLN A 256 -10.39 -1.85 4.05
C GLN A 256 -9.56 -0.99 3.08
N MET A 257 -9.82 0.32 3.03
CA MET A 257 -9.03 1.27 2.22
C MET A 257 -7.59 1.38 2.72
N ASN A 258 -7.39 1.51 4.02
CA ASN A 258 -6.08 1.64 4.63
C ASN A 258 -5.23 0.37 4.45
N TYR A 259 -5.82 -0.82 4.58
CA TYR A 259 -5.10 -2.07 4.27
C TYR A 259 -4.77 -2.19 2.78
N SER A 260 -5.70 -1.78 1.91
CA SER A 260 -5.46 -1.71 0.45
C SER A 260 -4.31 -0.76 0.11
N GLU A 261 -4.14 0.34 0.85
CA GLU A 261 -3.00 1.26 0.67
C GLU A 261 -1.66 0.56 0.96
N ILE A 262 -1.56 -0.19 2.06
CA ILE A 262 -0.37 -0.97 2.43
C ILE A 262 -0.04 -2.02 1.35
N GLU A 263 -1.05 -2.77 0.87
CA GLU A 263 -0.83 -3.73 -0.24
C GLU A 263 -0.37 -3.02 -1.53
N ASN A 264 -0.98 -1.89 -1.88
CA ASN A 264 -0.65 -1.14 -3.09
C ASN A 264 0.75 -0.52 -3.03
N ARG A 265 1.20 -0.07 -1.85
CA ARG A 265 2.59 0.36 -1.61
C ARG A 265 3.57 -0.77 -1.92
N TRP A 266 3.32 -1.97 -1.38
CA TRP A 266 4.15 -3.16 -1.65
C TRP A 266 4.19 -3.53 -3.14
N LYS A 267 3.05 -3.48 -3.84
CA LYS A 267 2.97 -3.69 -5.29
C LYS A 267 3.82 -2.69 -6.08
N ALA A 268 3.86 -1.43 -5.66
CA ALA A 268 4.67 -0.41 -6.33
C ALA A 268 6.18 -0.69 -6.22
N THR A 269 6.66 -1.11 -5.04
CA THR A 269 8.07 -1.46 -4.81
C THR A 269 8.50 -2.67 -5.65
N THR A 270 7.71 -3.73 -5.66
CA THR A 270 7.98 -4.96 -6.44
C THR A 270 7.93 -4.72 -7.96
N ALA A 271 7.04 -3.82 -8.43
CA ALA A 271 7.04 -3.37 -9.83
C ALA A 271 8.32 -2.62 -10.22
N GLN A 272 8.88 -1.77 -9.34
CA GLN A 272 10.15 -1.07 -9.62
C GLN A 272 11.35 -2.03 -9.69
N VAL A 273 11.42 -3.00 -8.78
CA VAL A 273 12.50 -4.00 -8.75
C VAL A 273 12.52 -4.84 -10.04
N SER A 274 11.35 -5.30 -10.50
CA SER A 274 11.26 -6.08 -11.75
C SER A 274 11.64 -5.25 -12.99
N MET A 275 11.25 -3.98 -13.08
CA MET A 275 11.67 -3.08 -14.17
C MET A 275 13.19 -2.82 -14.19
N GLN A 276 13.86 -2.71 -13.03
CA GLN A 276 15.31 -2.55 -12.98
C GLN A 276 16.04 -3.82 -13.46
N GLN A 277 15.55 -5.01 -13.11
CA GLN A 277 16.13 -6.29 -13.54
C GLN A 277 15.95 -6.56 -15.04
N GLN A 278 14.85 -6.09 -15.64
CA GLN A 278 14.59 -6.24 -17.09
C GLN A 278 15.41 -5.32 -17.99
N ARG A 279 16.15 -4.32 -17.45
CA ARG A 279 17.06 -3.51 -18.26
C ARG A 279 18.19 -4.40 -18.82
N PRO A 280 18.31 -4.60 -20.13
CA PRO A 280 19.34 -5.46 -20.68
C PRO A 280 20.72 -4.87 -20.34
N ARG A 281 21.52 -5.62 -19.55
CA ARG A 281 22.94 -5.33 -19.35
C ARG A 281 23.57 -5.16 -20.73
N ARG A 282 23.95 -3.93 -21.10
CA ARG A 282 24.72 -3.64 -22.33
C ARG A 282 26.04 -4.41 -22.25
N GLN A 283 26.04 -5.64 -22.74
CA GLN A 283 27.27 -6.40 -22.98
C GLN A 283 28.09 -5.60 -23.98
N LYS A 284 29.12 -4.90 -23.49
CA LYS A 284 30.22 -4.41 -24.33
C LYS A 284 30.91 -5.65 -24.92
N LYS A 285 30.43 -6.11 -26.08
CA LYS A 285 31.16 -7.07 -26.92
C LYS A 285 32.49 -6.40 -27.31
N ARG A 286 33.55 -6.72 -26.56
CA ARG A 286 34.94 -6.54 -27.03
C ARG A 286 35.18 -7.56 -28.13
N GLY A 287 34.70 -7.25 -29.34
CA GLY A 287 35.10 -7.93 -30.56
C GLY A 287 36.28 -7.18 -31.15
N GLY A 288 37.44 -7.84 -31.22
CA GLY A 288 38.54 -7.38 -32.06
C GLY A 288 39.01 -8.54 -32.92
N PHE A 289 39.30 -8.29 -34.19
CA PHE A 289 40.46 -8.83 -34.91
C PHE A 289 40.55 -8.26 -36.34
N LEU A 290 41.72 -7.69 -36.69
CA LEU A 290 42.35 -7.58 -38.04
C LEU A 290 41.52 -7.02 -39.23
N SER A 291 42.06 -6.46 -40.31
CA SER A 291 43.34 -5.77 -40.67
C SER A 291 43.03 -4.97 -41.98
N ASN A 292 43.91 -4.35 -42.78
CA ASN A 292 45.38 -4.28 -42.89
C ASN A 292 45.76 -3.00 -43.71
N PHE A 293 47.05 -2.83 -44.04
CA PHE A 293 47.66 -2.06 -45.16
C PHE A 293 48.54 -0.81 -44.84
N PHE A 294 49.84 -1.10 -44.75
CA PHE A 294 51.02 -0.30 -45.12
C PHE A 294 51.35 1.02 -44.39
N GLY A 295 52.66 1.21 -44.18
CA GLY A 295 53.23 2.39 -43.55
C GLY A 295 54.06 3.23 -44.51
N GLY A 296 54.43 4.42 -44.04
CA GLY A 296 55.37 5.34 -44.66
C GLY A 296 55.75 6.37 -43.60
N GLN A 297 57.05 6.63 -43.43
CA GLN A 297 57.52 7.83 -42.77
C GLN A 297 57.53 8.95 -43.80
N GLU A 298 56.86 10.07 -43.54
CA GLU A 298 57.27 11.36 -44.11
C GLU A 298 56.66 12.55 -43.34
N GLU A 299 57.54 13.53 -43.13
CA GLU A 299 57.40 14.94 -42.78
C GLU A 299 56.07 15.54 -42.27
N GLN A 300 56.18 16.18 -41.10
CA GLN A 300 55.33 17.30 -40.72
C GLN A 300 55.59 18.51 -41.63
N VAL A 301 54.77 18.69 -42.66
CA VAL A 301 54.72 19.94 -43.44
C VAL A 301 53.52 20.76 -42.96
N ALA A 302 53.78 21.98 -42.46
CA ALA A 302 52.73 22.85 -41.93
C ALA A 302 51.92 23.51 -43.05
N ALA A 303 50.59 23.39 -42.96
CA ALA A 303 49.60 24.17 -43.72
C ALA A 303 48.46 24.58 -42.76
N PRO A 304 47.73 25.67 -43.03
CA PRO A 304 47.24 26.55 -41.97
C PRO A 304 46.04 26.01 -41.19
N MET A 305 45.97 26.44 -39.93
CA MET A 305 44.77 26.30 -39.09
C MET A 305 43.55 26.92 -39.80
N PRO A 306 42.41 26.22 -39.89
CA PRO A 306 41.14 26.94 -40.03
C PRO A 306 40.93 27.81 -38.78
N PRO A 307 40.26 28.97 -38.89
CA PRO A 307 39.92 29.76 -37.70
C PRO A 307 39.07 28.90 -36.76
N PRO A 308 39.19 29.08 -35.43
CA PRO A 308 38.34 28.37 -34.49
C PRO A 308 36.89 28.72 -34.79
N MET A 309 36.09 27.70 -35.15
CA MET A 309 34.64 27.84 -35.08
C MET A 309 34.28 28.24 -33.64
N PRO A 310 33.36 29.21 -33.43
CA PRO A 310 32.86 29.48 -32.10
C PRO A 310 32.33 28.17 -31.53
N ALA A 311 32.63 27.92 -30.25
CA ALA A 311 32.20 26.69 -29.58
C ALA A 311 30.71 26.49 -29.83
N ALA A 312 30.33 25.29 -30.29
CA ALA A 312 28.93 24.91 -30.29
C ALA A 312 28.41 25.17 -28.86
N PRO A 313 27.30 25.90 -28.68
CA PRO A 313 26.74 26.07 -27.35
C PRO A 313 26.52 24.66 -26.76
N PRO A 314 26.67 24.48 -25.43
CA PRO A 314 26.25 23.23 -24.82
C PRO A 314 24.81 22.96 -25.28
N PRO A 315 24.43 21.69 -25.52
CA PRO A 315 23.05 21.38 -25.88
C PRO A 315 22.17 22.04 -24.83
N MET A 316 21.33 22.99 -25.26
CA MET A 316 20.39 23.63 -24.35
C MET A 316 19.59 22.49 -23.73
N GLU A 317 19.80 22.28 -22.44
CA GLU A 317 18.85 21.55 -21.63
C GLU A 317 17.55 22.32 -21.82
N MET A 318 16.65 21.75 -22.64
CA MET A 318 15.25 22.13 -22.61
C MET A 318 14.89 22.07 -21.12
N PRO A 319 14.41 23.17 -20.50
CA PRO A 319 14.08 23.13 -19.09
C PRO A 319 13.13 21.95 -18.90
N ALA A 320 13.59 20.94 -18.15
CA ALA A 320 12.86 19.70 -17.99
C ALA A 320 11.47 20.09 -17.50
N ALA A 321 10.45 19.84 -18.33
CA ALA A 321 9.11 20.38 -18.11
C ALA A 321 8.70 20.06 -16.67
N ALA A 322 8.58 21.10 -15.85
CA ALA A 322 8.69 20.98 -14.41
C ALA A 322 7.72 19.92 -13.91
N ALA A 323 8.27 18.78 -13.47
CA ALA A 323 7.46 17.64 -13.09
C ALA A 323 6.62 18.08 -11.89
N LYS A 324 5.29 18.07 -12.05
CA LYS A 324 4.38 18.41 -10.98
C LYS A 324 4.53 17.36 -9.89
N GLN A 325 4.95 17.80 -8.72
CA GLN A 325 5.21 16.94 -7.56
C GLN A 325 4.26 17.32 -6.44
N ASN A 326 3.67 16.31 -5.82
CA ASN A 326 2.91 16.48 -4.59
C ASN A 326 3.88 16.30 -3.42
N ILE A 327 4.09 17.37 -2.65
CA ILE A 327 4.99 17.39 -1.49
C ILE A 327 4.10 17.43 -0.25
N SER A 328 4.07 16.34 0.50
CA SER A 328 3.36 16.28 1.78
C SER A 328 4.24 16.82 2.91
N ALA A 329 3.67 17.67 3.76
CA ALA A 329 4.38 18.24 4.91
C ALA A 329 3.45 18.56 6.09
N THR A 330 4.02 18.57 7.28
CA THR A 330 3.36 19.04 8.51
C THR A 330 3.73 20.50 8.77
N VAL A 331 2.77 21.41 8.75
CA VAL A 331 2.96 22.82 9.14
C VAL A 331 2.68 22.95 10.63
N GLU A 332 3.66 23.39 11.43
CA GLU A 332 3.45 23.68 12.85
C GLU A 332 3.11 25.17 13.09
N PHE A 333 2.15 25.46 13.97
CA PHE A 333 1.71 26.82 14.28
C PHE A 333 1.16 26.98 15.70
N ALA A 334 1.16 28.21 16.20
CA ALA A 334 0.53 28.55 17.48
C ALA A 334 -0.93 29.00 17.28
N GLY A 335 -1.87 28.05 17.35
CA GLY A 335 -3.31 28.32 17.30
C GLY A 335 -3.87 28.72 15.93
N LEU A 336 -5.20 28.86 15.87
CA LEU A 336 -5.94 29.02 14.61
C LEU A 336 -5.60 30.31 13.85
N ASP A 337 -5.32 31.41 14.55
CA ASP A 337 -4.91 32.67 13.92
C ASP A 337 -3.50 32.57 13.31
N GLY A 338 -2.62 31.79 13.93
CA GLY A 338 -1.30 31.46 13.37
C GLY A 338 -1.43 30.62 12.11
N TRP A 339 -2.32 29.62 12.12
CA TRP A 339 -2.62 28.81 10.94
C TRP A 339 -3.13 29.64 9.75
N GLN A 340 -4.10 30.55 9.96
CA GLN A 340 -4.63 31.37 8.88
C GLN A 340 -3.54 32.24 8.22
N GLN A 341 -2.66 32.82 9.02
CA GLN A 341 -1.51 33.62 8.54
C GLN A 341 -0.50 32.75 7.77
N MET A 342 -0.16 31.57 8.28
CA MET A 342 0.75 30.66 7.59
C MET A 342 0.16 30.16 6.27
N ARG A 343 -1.10 29.72 6.25
CA ARG A 343 -1.77 29.25 5.03
C ARG A 343 -1.83 30.33 3.94
N GLN A 344 -2.07 31.59 4.29
CA GLN A 344 -2.03 32.70 3.33
C GLN A 344 -0.63 32.89 2.73
N ARG A 345 0.42 32.88 3.58
CA ARG A 345 1.82 33.00 3.14
C ARG A 345 2.26 31.81 2.29
N LEU A 346 1.88 30.58 2.67
CA LEU A 346 2.19 29.36 1.94
C LEU A 346 1.51 29.31 0.56
N ASN A 347 0.29 29.82 0.44
CA ASN A 347 -0.38 30.01 -0.86
C ASN A 347 0.26 31.09 -1.74
N SER A 348 1.07 32.00 -1.17
CA SER A 348 1.80 33.02 -1.95
C SER A 348 3.22 32.60 -2.38
N VAL A 349 3.66 31.39 -2.03
CA VAL A 349 4.99 30.87 -2.42
C VAL A 349 5.02 30.62 -3.93
N PRO A 350 5.94 31.25 -4.69
CA PRO A 350 6.04 31.07 -6.14
C PRO A 350 6.28 29.60 -6.52
N GLY A 351 5.46 29.07 -7.44
CA GLY A 351 5.53 27.69 -7.92
C GLY A 351 4.61 26.69 -7.21
N VAL A 352 3.97 27.08 -6.10
CA VAL A 352 2.87 26.32 -5.49
C VAL A 352 1.61 26.53 -6.35
N GLU A 353 1.20 25.48 -7.07
CA GLU A 353 -0.04 25.48 -7.86
C GLU A 353 -1.28 25.16 -7.02
N SER A 354 -1.10 24.37 -5.95
CA SER A 354 -2.18 24.02 -5.02
C SER A 354 -1.64 23.72 -3.62
N LEU A 355 -2.47 23.98 -2.61
CA LEU A 355 -2.23 23.63 -1.22
C LEU A 355 -3.51 22.96 -0.69
N ALA A 356 -3.50 21.64 -0.64
CA ALA A 356 -4.55 20.87 0.03
C ALA A 356 -4.25 20.84 1.53
N VAL A 357 -5.29 20.97 2.36
CA VAL A 357 -5.20 20.81 3.80
C VAL A 357 -5.81 19.46 4.13
N ASN A 358 -4.97 18.48 4.44
CA ASN A 358 -5.34 17.08 4.60
C ASN A 358 -5.81 16.79 6.04
N SER A 359 -5.26 17.50 7.03
CA SER A 359 -5.76 17.50 8.41
C SER A 359 -5.41 18.82 9.10
N LEU A 360 -6.17 19.18 10.14
CA LEU A 360 -5.98 20.41 10.91
C LEU A 360 -6.19 20.16 12.41
N SER A 361 -5.13 20.34 13.18
CA SER A 361 -5.09 20.22 14.64
C SER A 361 -4.98 21.62 15.29
N PRO A 362 -5.06 21.74 16.64
CA PRO A 362 -4.89 23.03 17.33
C PRO A 362 -3.51 23.70 17.16
N ASN A 363 -2.48 22.92 16.81
CA ASN A 363 -1.08 23.34 16.75
C ASN A 363 -0.31 22.89 15.48
N ASN A 364 -0.93 22.10 14.61
CA ASN A 364 -0.33 21.69 13.33
C ASN A 364 -1.40 21.41 12.27
N ALA A 365 -0.99 21.39 11.00
CA ALA A 365 -1.81 20.95 9.87
C ALA A 365 -0.97 20.05 8.96
N PHE A 366 -1.52 18.93 8.51
CA PHE A 366 -0.93 18.17 7.42
C PHE A 366 -1.41 18.77 6.10
N VAL A 367 -0.49 19.09 5.20
CA VAL A 367 -0.77 19.72 3.91
C VAL A 367 -0.08 18.98 2.78
N THR A 368 -0.70 18.98 1.60
CA THR A 368 -0.07 18.55 0.35
C THR A 368 0.07 19.75 -0.57
N PHE A 369 1.31 20.11 -0.88
CA PHE A 369 1.64 21.12 -1.89
C PHE A 369 1.73 20.47 -3.27
N GLY A 370 0.93 20.93 -4.24
CA GLY A 370 1.21 20.69 -5.65
C GLY A 370 2.24 21.72 -6.13
N TYR A 371 3.48 21.30 -6.35
CA TYR A 371 4.58 22.19 -6.75
C TYR A 371 5.09 21.88 -8.17
N ALA A 372 5.30 22.92 -8.97
CA ALA A 372 5.85 22.81 -10.32
C ALA A 372 7.36 23.14 -10.34
N GLY A 373 8.20 22.19 -9.91
CA GLY A 373 9.66 22.38 -9.89
C GLY A 373 10.41 21.22 -9.22
N SER A 374 11.67 21.47 -8.86
CA SER A 374 12.49 20.54 -8.05
C SER A 374 12.30 20.81 -6.55
N MET A 375 12.56 19.79 -5.71
CA MET A 375 12.54 19.95 -4.24
C MET A 375 13.45 21.08 -3.76
N GLN A 376 14.66 21.18 -4.32
CA GLN A 376 15.61 22.24 -3.96
C GLN A 376 15.06 23.64 -4.27
N ALA A 377 14.35 23.82 -5.40
CA ALA A 377 13.70 25.09 -5.71
C ALA A 377 12.52 25.39 -4.78
N PHE A 378 11.81 24.35 -4.31
CA PHE A 378 10.74 24.50 -3.30
C PHE A 378 11.30 24.96 -1.95
N GLU A 379 12.39 24.35 -1.48
CA GLU A 379 13.13 24.75 -0.28
C GLU A 379 13.61 26.21 -0.37
N ASP A 380 14.24 26.59 -1.49
CA ASP A 380 14.71 27.97 -1.72
C ASP A 380 13.57 28.99 -1.71
N GLN A 381 12.39 28.64 -2.26
CA GLN A 381 11.21 29.52 -2.27
C GLN A 381 10.52 29.59 -0.89
N LEU A 382 10.50 28.51 -0.11
CA LEU A 382 10.04 28.54 1.28
C LEU A 382 10.93 29.42 2.15
N ALA A 383 12.26 29.27 2.02
CA ALA A 383 13.26 30.08 2.74
C ALA A 383 13.05 31.59 2.48
N GLN A 384 12.88 31.96 1.21
CA GLN A 384 12.57 33.35 0.82
C GLN A 384 11.24 33.87 1.37
N ASN A 385 10.25 33.00 1.57
CA ASN A 385 8.95 33.34 2.15
C ASN A 385 8.91 33.22 3.68
N GLY A 386 10.06 33.07 4.33
CA GLY A 386 10.20 33.07 5.78
C GLY A 386 9.74 31.76 6.46
N PHE A 387 9.90 30.64 5.76
CA PHE A 387 9.72 29.29 6.28
C PHE A 387 10.98 28.47 6.07
N TYR A 388 11.20 27.43 6.85
CA TYR A 388 12.19 26.40 6.55
C TYR A 388 11.55 25.02 6.53
N LEU A 389 12.13 24.16 5.69
CA LEU A 389 11.78 22.77 5.55
C LEU A 389 12.75 21.96 6.40
N GLU A 390 12.24 21.25 7.41
CA GLU A 390 13.00 20.33 8.24
C GLU A 390 12.61 18.90 7.83
N GLN A 391 13.58 18.03 7.59
CA GLN A 391 13.28 16.64 7.22
C GLN A 391 13.07 15.79 8.49
N GLY A 392 11.81 15.51 8.80
CA GLY A 392 11.42 14.64 9.91
C GLY A 392 11.34 13.16 9.50
N MET A 393 11.01 12.30 10.46
CA MET A 393 10.82 10.85 10.22
C MET A 393 9.70 10.52 9.23
N SER A 394 8.64 11.33 9.19
CA SER A 394 7.40 10.99 8.49
C SER A 394 7.13 11.84 7.25
N GLY A 395 8.10 12.66 6.87
CA GLY A 395 7.99 13.63 5.79
C GLY A 395 8.65 14.95 6.16
N TYR A 396 8.30 16.00 5.42
CA TYR A 396 8.81 17.33 5.70
C TYR A 396 7.99 18.04 6.77
N VAL A 397 8.66 18.81 7.63
CA VAL A 397 8.03 19.72 8.60
C VAL A 397 8.31 21.14 8.15
N VAL A 398 7.26 21.94 7.97
CA VAL A 398 7.34 23.35 7.63
C VAL A 398 7.19 24.16 8.91
N ARG A 399 8.24 24.90 9.26
CA ARG A 399 8.27 25.85 10.39
C ARG A 399 8.46 27.26 9.86
N SER A 400 7.87 28.27 10.50
CA SER A 400 8.28 29.67 10.26
C SER A 400 9.55 29.99 11.05
N TYR A 401 10.35 30.94 10.55
CA TYR A 401 11.36 31.62 11.37
C TYR A 401 10.73 32.47 12.49
#